data_AF-A0A359CH71-F1
#
_entry.id   AF-A0A359CH71-F1
#
_cell.length_a   1.000
_cell.length_b   1.000
_cell.length_c   1.000
_cell.angle_alpha   90.00
_cell.angle_beta   90.00
_cell.angle_gamma   90.00
#
_symmetry.space_group_name_H-M   'P 1'
#
loop_
_entity.id
_entity.type
_entity.pdbx_description
1 polymer ?
#
loop_
_entity_poly.entity_id
_entity_poly.type
_entity_poly.pdbx_seq_one_letter_code
_entity_poly.pdbx_strand_id
1 'polypeptide(L)'
;MKKYFAEMIGTGVLVLMGCGAAVFAGAGQPFDSVGTLGVAFAFGLSVVAMAYGIGSISGCHINPAITLGVFLSGRMSGKDAALYMVFQVIGAIIGSSILWFLAKDSGSTTTLTGANGFADGQATVAFVAETVFT
;
A
#
# COMPACT_ATOMS: atom_id res chain seq x y z
N MET A 1 16.03 -9.00 -12.00
CA MET A 1 16.18 -9.11 -10.54
C MET A 1 16.11 -7.77 -9.83
N LYS A 2 17.01 -6.79 -10.10
CA LYS A 2 17.00 -5.47 -9.43
C LYS A 2 15.61 -4.79 -9.39
N LYS A 3 14.90 -4.76 -10.52
CA LYS A 3 13.54 -4.19 -10.62
C LYS A 3 12.50 -4.87 -9.71
N TYR A 4 12.57 -6.19 -9.51
CA TYR A 4 11.62 -6.90 -8.65
C TYR A 4 11.87 -6.61 -7.17
N PHE A 5 13.14 -6.57 -6.75
CA PHE A 5 13.50 -6.17 -5.38
C PHE A 5 13.12 -4.70 -5.11
N ALA A 6 13.28 -3.82 -6.09
CA ALA A 6 12.81 -2.44 -5.99
C ALA A 6 11.29 -2.38 -5.72
N GLU A 7 10.48 -3.10 -6.50
CA GLU A 7 9.03 -3.19 -6.29
C GLU A 7 8.65 -3.76 -4.92
N MET A 8 9.37 -4.78 -4.45
CA MET A 8 9.17 -5.35 -3.12
C MET A 8 9.47 -4.34 -2.00
N ILE A 9 10.60 -3.64 -2.08
CA ILE A 9 10.98 -2.61 -1.10
C ILE A 9 9.97 -1.47 -1.13
N GLY A 10 9.63 -0.97 -2.32
CA GLY A 10 8.69 0.15 -2.46
C GLY A 10 7.29 -0.17 -1.96
N THR A 11 6.78 -1.38 -2.22
CA THR A 11 5.48 -1.81 -1.68
C THR A 11 5.54 -2.00 -0.17
N GLY A 12 6.64 -2.52 0.36
CA GLY A 12 6.85 -2.62 1.81
C GLY A 12 6.86 -1.26 2.50
N VAL A 13 7.51 -0.25 1.90
CA VAL A 13 7.48 1.13 2.39
C VAL A 13 6.08 1.72 2.31
N LEU A 14 5.38 1.55 1.18
CA LEU A 14 4.01 2.04 1.01
C LEU A 14 3.08 1.49 2.11
N VAL A 15 3.12 0.18 2.35
CA VAL A 15 2.30 -0.47 3.40
C VAL A 15 2.72 -0.01 4.78
N LEU A 16 4.02 -0.05 5.10
CA LEU A 16 4.51 0.31 6.43
C LEU A 16 4.15 1.75 6.80
N MET A 17 4.33 2.70 5.87
CA MET A 17 4.13 4.12 6.13
C MET A 17 2.66 4.53 6.07
N GLY A 18 1.92 4.11 5.03
CA GLY A 18 0.51 4.44 4.87
C GLY A 18 -0.37 3.77 5.93
N CYS A 19 -0.25 2.44 6.06
CA CYS A 19 -1.00 1.70 7.08
C CYS A 19 -0.50 2.05 8.48
N GLY A 20 0.80 2.30 8.66
CA GLY A 20 1.34 2.76 9.94
C GLY A 20 0.73 4.07 10.41
N ALA A 21 0.56 5.05 9.52
CA ALA A 21 -0.12 6.30 9.85
C ALA A 21 -1.58 6.05 10.29
N ALA A 22 -2.30 5.14 9.64
CA ALA A 22 -3.66 4.77 10.03
C ALA A 22 -3.72 4.07 11.41
N VAL A 23 -2.77 3.17 11.68
CA VAL A 23 -2.70 2.39 12.92
C VAL A 23 -2.25 3.22 14.13
N PHE A 24 -1.32 4.17 13.93
CA PHE A 24 -0.78 4.97 15.04
C PHE A 24 -1.36 6.39 15.15
N ALA A 25 -1.99 6.93 14.10
CA ALA A 25 -2.47 8.31 14.10
C ALA A 25 -3.78 8.50 13.31
N GLY A 26 -4.46 7.40 12.95
CA GLY A 26 -5.77 7.45 12.32
C GLY A 26 -6.87 7.91 13.29
N ALA A 27 -8.02 8.27 12.72
CA ALA A 27 -9.20 8.61 13.52
C ALA A 27 -9.63 7.43 14.40
N GLY A 28 -9.96 7.71 15.66
CA GLY A 28 -10.42 6.69 16.62
C GLY A 28 -9.30 5.94 17.36
N GLN A 29 -8.03 6.23 17.08
CA GLN A 29 -6.90 5.73 17.86
C GLN A 29 -6.77 6.43 19.21
N PRO A 30 -6.11 5.81 20.22
CA PRO A 30 -5.85 6.43 21.52
C PRO A 30 -4.66 7.43 21.50
N PHE A 31 -4.08 7.69 20.33
CA PHE A 31 -2.96 8.60 20.12
C PHE A 31 -3.40 9.91 19.46
N ASP A 32 -2.49 10.89 19.38
CA ASP A 32 -2.75 12.12 18.64
C ASP A 32 -3.03 11.83 17.16
N SER A 33 -4.23 12.21 16.73
CA SER A 33 -4.73 11.91 15.40
C SER A 33 -4.25 12.93 14.37
N VAL A 34 -3.74 12.45 13.23
CA VAL A 34 -3.49 13.27 12.02
C VAL A 34 -4.73 13.36 11.12
N GLY A 35 -5.80 12.66 11.47
CA GLY A 35 -7.06 12.61 10.73
C GLY A 35 -6.94 11.95 9.36
N THR A 36 -8.07 11.85 8.66
CA THR A 36 -8.13 11.20 7.33
C THR A 36 -7.21 11.86 6.31
N LEU A 37 -7.10 13.19 6.34
CA LEU A 37 -6.21 13.93 5.43
C LEU A 37 -4.73 13.60 5.68
N GLY A 38 -4.31 13.49 6.95
CA GLY A 38 -2.93 13.12 7.28
C GLY A 38 -2.60 11.70 6.86
N VAL A 39 -3.52 10.75 7.04
CA VAL A 39 -3.37 9.37 6.53
C VAL A 39 -3.27 9.36 5.00
N ALA A 40 -4.12 10.11 4.30
CA ALA A 40 -4.06 10.25 2.84
C ALA A 40 -2.71 10.81 2.37
N PHE A 41 -2.18 11.82 3.07
CA PHE A 41 -0.82 12.34 2.79
C PHE A 41 0.26 11.29 3.04
N ALA A 42 0.17 10.49 4.09
CA ALA A 42 1.15 9.43 4.35
C ALA A 42 1.22 8.42 3.20
N PHE A 43 0.06 7.97 2.67
CA PHE A 43 0.02 7.11 1.48
C PHE A 43 0.61 7.82 0.26
N GLY A 44 0.13 9.04 -0.07
CA GLY A 44 0.57 9.78 -1.25
C GLY A 44 2.06 10.12 -1.24
N LEU A 45 2.59 10.60 -0.12
CA LEU A 45 4.00 10.94 0.04
C LEU A 45 4.90 9.70 0.01
N SER A 46 4.42 8.54 0.49
CA SER A 46 5.15 7.28 0.36
C SER A 46 5.33 6.88 -1.11
N VAL A 47 4.26 7.02 -1.91
CA VAL A 47 4.35 6.80 -3.36
C VAL A 47 5.32 7.79 -4.00
N VAL A 48 5.24 9.09 -3.68
CA VAL A 48 6.17 10.10 -4.22
C VAL A 48 7.62 9.78 -3.86
N ALA A 49 7.89 9.49 -2.59
CA ALA A 49 9.23 9.16 -2.12
C ALA A 49 9.80 7.92 -2.85
N MET A 50 8.98 6.87 -3.01
CA MET A 50 9.41 5.67 -3.73
C MET A 50 9.54 5.91 -5.23
N ALA A 51 8.67 6.73 -5.85
CA ALA A 51 8.79 7.08 -7.26
C ALA A 51 10.14 7.77 -7.56
N TYR A 52 10.58 8.69 -6.71
CA TYR A 52 11.92 9.28 -6.82
C TYR A 52 13.04 8.30 -6.45
N GLY A 53 12.83 7.44 -5.45
CA GLY A 53 13.85 6.51 -4.95
C GLY A 53 14.14 5.32 -5.88
N ILE A 54 13.11 4.73 -6.47
CA ILE A 54 13.23 3.49 -7.27
C ILE A 54 12.64 3.58 -8.68
N GLY A 55 12.04 4.72 -9.06
CA GLY A 55 11.40 4.88 -10.37
C GLY A 55 12.36 4.62 -11.54
N SER A 56 13.62 5.04 -11.44
CA SER A 56 14.64 4.78 -12.45
C SER A 56 15.08 3.31 -12.54
N ILE A 57 14.70 2.47 -11.57
CA ILE A 57 15.08 1.05 -11.49
C ILE A 57 13.95 0.16 -12.02
N SER A 58 12.71 0.39 -11.58
CA SER A 58 11.57 -0.49 -11.87
C SER A 58 10.39 0.19 -12.56
N GLY A 59 10.37 1.52 -12.64
CA GLY A 59 9.16 2.29 -12.95
C GLY A 59 8.27 2.55 -11.74
N CYS A 60 8.60 2.02 -10.56
CA CYS A 60 7.89 2.19 -9.30
C CYS A 60 6.38 1.95 -9.39
N HIS A 61 5.95 0.75 -9.78
CA HIS A 61 4.52 0.45 -9.81
C HIS A 61 3.98 0.31 -8.38
N ILE A 62 4.70 -0.45 -7.54
CA ILE A 62 4.42 -0.72 -6.12
C ILE A 62 2.96 -1.10 -5.82
N ASN A 63 2.26 -1.61 -6.84
CA ASN A 63 0.83 -1.87 -6.84
C ASN A 63 0.50 -2.87 -7.99
N PRO A 64 -0.16 -3.99 -7.68
CA PRO A 64 -0.61 -4.94 -8.69
C PRO A 64 -1.57 -4.36 -9.74
N ALA A 65 -2.49 -3.47 -9.36
CA ALA A 65 -3.43 -2.85 -10.29
C ALA A 65 -2.73 -1.93 -11.30
N ILE A 66 -1.75 -1.13 -10.83
CA ILE A 66 -0.90 -0.33 -11.73
C ILE A 66 -0.13 -1.24 -12.68
N THR A 67 0.46 -2.31 -12.17
CA THR A 67 1.19 -3.29 -12.98
C THR A 67 0.31 -3.94 -14.04
N LEU A 68 -0.93 -4.30 -13.67
CA LEU A 68 -1.91 -4.83 -14.59
C LEU A 68 -2.28 -3.81 -15.68
N GLY A 69 -2.49 -2.54 -15.33
CA GLY A 69 -2.76 -1.48 -16.30
C GLY A 69 -1.59 -1.26 -17.29
N VAL A 70 -0.35 -1.29 -16.81
CA VAL A 70 0.84 -1.21 -17.66
C VAL A 70 0.97 -2.43 -18.58
N PHE A 71 0.64 -3.63 -18.09
CA PHE A 71 0.58 -4.84 -18.92
C PHE A 71 -0.51 -4.77 -19.99
N LEU A 72 -1.74 -4.41 -19.62
CA LEU A 72 -2.89 -4.31 -20.53
C LEU A 72 -2.71 -3.20 -21.59
N SER A 73 -1.92 -2.17 -21.29
CA SER A 73 -1.54 -1.14 -22.26
C SER A 73 -0.38 -1.54 -23.19
N GLY A 74 0.10 -2.80 -23.12
CA GLY A 74 1.15 -3.33 -23.98
C GLY A 74 2.56 -2.82 -23.66
N ARG A 75 2.76 -2.20 -22.49
CA ARG A 75 4.03 -1.58 -22.08
C ARG A 75 4.92 -2.49 -21.23
N MET A 76 4.50 -3.73 -20.99
CA MET A 76 5.20 -4.68 -20.12
C MET A 76 4.93 -6.12 -20.57
N SER A 77 5.90 -7.01 -20.40
CA SER A 77 5.70 -8.44 -20.68
C SER A 77 4.86 -9.11 -19.60
N GLY A 78 4.08 -10.15 -19.95
CA GLY A 78 3.27 -10.88 -18.95
C GLY A 78 4.12 -11.54 -17.86
N LYS A 79 5.32 -12.01 -18.20
CA LYS A 79 6.29 -12.56 -17.23
C LYS A 79 6.74 -11.51 -16.23
N ASP A 80 7.08 -10.31 -16.70
CA ASP A 80 7.48 -9.23 -15.81
C ASP A 80 6.30 -8.81 -14.93
N ALA A 81 5.09 -8.70 -15.49
CA ALA A 81 3.89 -8.30 -14.75
C ALA A 81 3.61 -9.26 -13.59
N ALA A 82 3.64 -10.56 -13.85
CA ALA A 82 3.48 -11.58 -12.82
C ALA A 82 4.57 -11.47 -11.72
N LEU A 83 5.84 -11.29 -12.11
CA LEU A 83 6.94 -11.16 -11.14
C LEU A 83 6.86 -9.87 -10.34
N TYR A 84 6.42 -8.76 -10.93
CA TYR A 84 6.17 -7.51 -10.19
C TYR A 84 5.08 -7.73 -9.13
N MET A 85 3.93 -8.28 -9.52
CA MET A 85 2.82 -8.52 -8.59
C MET A 85 3.22 -9.45 -7.44
N VAL A 86 3.96 -10.52 -7.71
CA VAL A 86 4.47 -11.42 -6.66
C VAL A 86 5.39 -10.68 -5.69
N PHE A 87 6.36 -9.91 -6.19
CA PHE A 87 7.29 -9.18 -5.33
C PHE A 87 6.61 -8.03 -4.58
N GLN A 88 5.61 -7.38 -5.17
CA GLN A 88 4.78 -6.38 -4.49
C GLN A 88 4.03 -7.00 -3.32
N VAL A 89 3.38 -8.15 -3.51
CA VAL A 89 2.68 -8.87 -2.44
C VAL A 89 3.64 -9.31 -1.33
N ILE A 90 4.83 -9.82 -1.68
CA ILE A 90 5.87 -10.13 -0.68
C ILE A 90 6.27 -8.86 0.10
N GLY A 91 6.47 -7.74 -0.60
CA GLY A 91 6.76 -6.45 0.01
C GLY A 91 5.68 -6.00 0.98
N ALA A 92 4.41 -6.09 0.57
CA ALA A 92 3.26 -5.76 1.40
C ALA A 92 3.20 -6.62 2.67
N ILE A 93 3.44 -7.94 2.55
CA ILE A 93 3.49 -8.85 3.70
C ILE A 93 4.62 -8.47 4.66
N ILE A 94 5.82 -8.16 4.14
CA ILE A 94 6.95 -7.73 4.97
C ILE A 94 6.61 -6.42 5.70
N GLY A 95 6.12 -5.41 4.97
CA GLY A 95 5.73 -4.12 5.56
C GLY A 95 4.65 -4.27 6.63
N SER A 96 3.62 -5.08 6.35
CA SER A 96 2.55 -5.39 7.31
C SER A 96 3.06 -6.17 8.52
N SER A 97 4.03 -7.07 8.35
CA SER A 97 4.59 -7.86 9.46
C SER A 97 5.40 -6.99 10.41
N ILE A 98 6.19 -6.06 9.85
CA ILE A 98 6.91 -5.05 10.63
C ILE A 98 5.91 -4.16 11.37
N LEU A 99 4.88 -3.65 10.68
CA LEU A 99 3.84 -2.84 11.29
C LEU A 99 3.14 -3.57 12.44
N TRP A 100 2.71 -4.81 12.21
CA TRP A 100 2.09 -5.63 13.24
C TRP A 100 3.00 -5.76 14.47
N PHE A 101 4.30 -6.03 14.26
CA PHE A 101 5.25 -6.15 15.36
C PHE A 101 5.37 -4.85 16.18
N LEU A 102 5.33 -3.69 15.51
CA LEU A 102 5.36 -2.38 16.16
C LEU A 102 4.03 -2.06 16.87
N ALA A 103 2.90 -2.53 16.36
CA ALA A 103 1.57 -2.15 16.83
C ALA A 103 0.96 -3.13 17.86
N LYS A 104 1.42 -4.39 17.93
CA LYS A 104 0.76 -5.45 18.71
C LYS A 104 0.55 -5.14 20.19
N ASP A 105 1.40 -4.33 20.79
CA ASP A 105 1.33 -3.92 22.21
C ASP A 105 1.14 -2.40 22.36
N SER A 106 0.78 -1.67 21.30
CA SER A 106 0.68 -0.20 21.34
C SER A 106 -0.60 0.31 22.01
N GLY A 107 -1.61 -0.55 22.15
CA GLY A 107 -2.95 -0.16 22.59
C GLY A 107 -3.84 0.35 21.45
N SER A 108 -3.44 0.20 20.18
CA SER A 108 -4.29 0.53 19.02
C SER A 108 -5.67 -0.12 19.14
N THR A 109 -6.70 0.68 18.85
CA THR A 109 -8.12 0.31 19.02
C THR A 109 -8.79 -0.13 17.72
N THR A 110 -8.07 -0.05 16.59
CA THR A 110 -8.55 -0.50 15.27
C THR A 110 -7.76 -1.73 14.82
N THR A 111 -7.67 -1.99 13.51
CA THR A 111 -6.83 -3.08 12.98
C THR A 111 -5.37 -2.86 13.33
N LEU A 112 -4.60 -3.93 13.53
CA LEU A 112 -3.16 -3.84 13.81
C LEU A 112 -2.29 -3.63 12.54
N THR A 113 -2.89 -3.68 11.35
CA THR A 113 -2.16 -3.66 10.08
C THR A 113 -2.75 -2.74 9.02
N GLY A 114 -3.81 -1.98 9.34
CA GLY A 114 -4.46 -1.05 8.41
C GLY A 114 -5.27 -1.74 7.31
N ALA A 115 -5.97 -2.83 7.65
CA ALA A 115 -6.78 -3.56 6.66
C ALA A 115 -7.94 -2.71 6.14
N ASN A 116 -8.18 -2.78 4.82
CA ASN A 116 -9.32 -2.13 4.19
C ASN A 116 -10.64 -2.72 4.70
N GLY A 117 -11.67 -1.87 4.82
CA GLY A 117 -13.00 -2.28 5.23
C GLY A 117 -14.08 -1.33 4.72
N PHE A 118 -15.32 -1.78 4.71
CA PHE A 118 -16.51 -1.01 4.37
C PHE A 118 -17.66 -1.40 5.30
N ALA A 119 -18.67 -0.54 5.43
CA ALA A 119 -19.81 -0.80 6.31
C ALA A 119 -20.71 -1.94 5.80
N ASP A 120 -21.39 -2.64 6.70
CA ASP A 120 -22.29 -3.74 6.35
C ASP A 120 -23.34 -3.32 5.32
N GLY A 121 -23.54 -4.17 4.30
CA GLY A 121 -24.44 -3.90 3.18
C GLY A 121 -23.91 -2.91 2.14
N GLN A 122 -22.70 -2.36 2.29
CA GLN A 122 -22.12 -1.36 1.37
C GLN A 122 -21.13 -1.96 0.33
N ALA A 123 -21.15 -3.28 0.13
CA ALA A 123 -20.21 -3.95 -0.77
C ALA A 123 -20.25 -3.40 -2.21
N THR A 124 -21.44 -3.13 -2.75
CA THR A 124 -21.58 -2.55 -4.10
C THR A 124 -21.01 -1.14 -4.17
N VAL A 125 -21.21 -0.33 -3.13
CA VAL A 125 -20.66 1.05 -3.08
C VAL A 125 -19.14 1.01 -3.01
N ALA A 126 -18.58 0.14 -2.16
CA ALA A 126 -17.14 -0.09 -2.09
C ALA A 126 -16.57 -0.54 -3.44
N PHE A 127 -17.22 -1.51 -4.10
CA PHE A 127 -16.79 -1.98 -5.42
C PHE A 127 -16.77 -0.87 -6.48
N VAL A 128 -17.82 -0.05 -6.55
CA VAL A 128 -17.87 1.07 -7.51
C VAL A 128 -16.80 2.11 -7.19
N ALA A 129 -16.61 2.46 -5.91
CA ALA A 129 -15.59 3.41 -5.50
C ALA A 129 -14.18 2.92 -5.90
N GLU A 130 -13.81 1.69 -5.52
CA GLU A 130 -12.50 1.10 -5.85
C GLU A 130 -12.28 0.98 -7.36
N THR A 131 -13.32 0.66 -8.14
CA THR A 131 -13.23 0.59 -9.60
C THR A 131 -13.00 1.96 -10.24
N VAL A 132 -13.59 3.03 -9.71
CA VAL A 132 -13.48 4.38 -10.26
C VAL A 132 -12.16 5.07 -9.89
N PHE A 133 -11.65 4.82 -8.69
CA PHE A 133 -10.45 5.48 -8.17
C PHE A 133 -9.14 4.75 -8.45
N THR A 134 -9.19 3.56 -9.03
CA THR A 134 -8.02 2.78 -9.48
C THR A 134 -7.68 3.08 -10.94
#